data_AF-A0A1F8P8L6-F1
#
_entry.id   AF-A0A1F8P8L6-F1
#
_cell.length_a   1.000
_cell.length_b   1.000
_cell.length_c   1.000
_cell.angle_alpha   90.00
_cell.angle_beta   90.00
_cell.angle_gamma   90.00
#
_symmetry.space_group_name_H-M   'P 1'
#
loop_
_entity.id
_entity.type
_entity.pdbx_description
1 polymer ?
#
loop_
_entity_poly.entity_id
_entity_poly.type
_entity_poly.pdbx_seq_one_letter_code
_entity_poly.pdbx_strand_id
1 'polypeptide(L)'
;MRLACVIFALASTLHHTPTAQITSQISDCPTIVWVEERTSSFSFIFPQDLSDAGITVYSKYGTFLEDLLVDFTTIFEVLPQTPISIRIYPTEKTFYCLNAGVPNLSEGGLHGHVGFREIALIYEHISKEDSKWEQRAHNVFRHELTAIFINTISEYKAPPGLIVGLAKYLENPFEDLLLQEAYNTYPESVTPSKSWQILWEDPSVYSDTGMQLEAVSIIGYLADVYGWSKILDLVNQIQSSDAYRQSLLDIYGVEFGPMQEQWRAYYQLFFKGRWSAHVIYGYDLSPFEELLDAGAYVDVAAELKNVIEFLERIEEHEKVVIAEDMLEHAQTGIEAGALVRQSRQALQSGEYLQCIDLAEQAESLYLSIDDNRRLDEIQNYKNWAIEVLNLREELNLQIQKLEVSPDVETLNGIIKVGERLGELNDISSVDEVEGILDNYIEEQESQKGKVFAVIGFTIFLLIAHWIWRSRTPPPVEATL
;
A
#
# COMPACT_ATOMS: atom_id res chain seq x y z
N MET A 1 30.70 -75.33 33.41
CA MET A 1 30.11 -75.54 34.75
C MET A 1 30.83 -74.61 35.72
N ARG A 2 30.09 -73.81 36.51
CA ARG A 2 30.51 -72.72 37.45
C ARG A 2 30.84 -71.40 36.74
N LEU A 3 29.98 -70.37 36.68
CA LEU A 3 29.21 -69.56 37.65
C LEU A 3 30.07 -68.57 38.46
N ALA A 4 29.58 -67.31 38.52
CA ALA A 4 30.08 -66.10 39.20
C ALA A 4 31.12 -65.27 38.40
N CYS A 5 31.10 -63.94 38.35
CA CYS A 5 30.39 -62.95 39.16
C CYS A 5 30.25 -61.66 38.33
N VAL A 6 29.05 -61.07 38.28
CA VAL A 6 28.78 -59.74 37.72
C VAL A 6 29.08 -58.71 38.81
N ILE A 7 29.98 -57.76 38.55
CA ILE A 7 30.16 -56.54 39.34
C ILE A 7 29.82 -55.36 38.43
N PHE A 8 28.68 -54.73 38.70
CA PHE A 8 28.29 -53.44 38.15
C PHE A 8 29.13 -52.35 38.83
N ALA A 9 29.98 -51.67 38.06
CA ALA A 9 30.57 -50.40 38.47
C ALA A 9 29.63 -49.27 38.02
N LEU A 10 28.84 -48.74 38.94
CA LEU A 10 28.16 -47.46 38.79
C LEU A 10 29.22 -46.36 38.81
N ALA A 11 29.52 -45.80 37.64
CA ALA A 11 30.27 -44.56 37.52
C ALA A 11 29.32 -43.40 37.85
N SER A 12 29.39 -42.92 39.09
CA SER A 12 28.76 -41.69 39.53
C SER A 12 29.41 -40.51 38.81
N THR A 13 28.79 -40.01 37.75
CA THR A 13 29.14 -38.71 37.17
C THR A 13 28.77 -37.63 38.19
N LEU A 14 29.79 -37.10 38.86
CA LEU A 14 29.72 -35.88 39.64
C LEU A 14 29.25 -34.74 38.73
N HIS A 15 27.97 -34.42 38.74
CA HIS A 15 27.51 -33.11 38.30
C HIS A 15 28.09 -32.08 39.28
N HIS A 16 29.07 -31.31 38.82
CA HIS A 16 29.39 -30.03 39.41
C HIS A 16 28.20 -29.11 39.17
N THR A 17 27.25 -29.09 40.10
CA THR A 17 26.39 -27.93 40.28
C THR A 17 27.30 -26.76 40.64
N PRO A 18 27.26 -25.63 39.90
CA PRO A 18 27.85 -24.41 40.40
C PRO A 18 27.04 -24.02 41.63
N THR A 19 27.59 -24.26 42.81
CA THR A 19 27.08 -23.68 44.05
C THR A 19 27.30 -22.18 43.95
N ALA A 20 26.33 -21.45 43.40
CA ALA A 20 26.30 -20.01 43.49
C ALA A 20 26.36 -19.66 44.98
N GLN A 21 27.49 -19.09 45.40
CA GLN A 21 27.62 -18.44 46.69
C GLN A 21 26.74 -17.20 46.69
N ILE A 22 25.43 -17.38 46.92
CA ILE A 22 24.57 -16.30 47.41
C ILE A 22 24.80 -16.22 48.91
N THR A 23 25.98 -15.75 49.30
CA THR A 23 26.29 -15.41 50.68
C THR A 23 26.07 -13.92 50.90
N SER A 24 24.95 -13.63 51.56
CA SER A 24 24.80 -12.60 52.59
C SER A 24 25.29 -11.18 52.28
N GLN A 25 24.37 -10.31 51.82
CA GLN A 25 24.28 -8.90 52.23
C GLN A 25 22.97 -8.26 51.71
N ILE A 26 21.81 -8.71 52.22
CA ILE A 26 20.55 -7.95 52.11
C ILE A 26 20.05 -7.70 53.53
N SER A 27 20.81 -6.93 54.32
CA SER A 27 20.40 -6.55 55.68
C SER A 27 19.95 -5.09 55.80
N ASP A 28 20.13 -4.27 54.77
CA ASP A 28 19.84 -2.83 54.83
C ASP A 28 19.05 -2.32 53.60
N CYS A 29 17.96 -3.00 53.21
CA CYS A 29 16.99 -2.35 52.31
C CYS A 29 16.28 -1.24 53.08
N PRO A 30 16.22 0.00 52.57
CA PRO A 30 15.52 1.08 53.26
C PRO A 30 14.03 0.76 53.38
N THR A 31 13.45 1.03 54.56
CA THR A 31 12.00 1.04 54.72
C THR A 31 11.45 2.28 54.02
N ILE A 32 10.60 2.07 53.01
CA ILE A 32 10.00 3.15 52.22
C ILE A 32 8.50 3.18 52.46
N VAL A 33 7.97 4.37 52.71
CA VAL A 33 6.53 4.61 52.72
C VAL A 33 6.13 4.98 51.30
N TRP A 34 5.32 4.13 50.67
CA TRP A 34 4.86 4.32 49.29
C TRP A 34 3.54 5.07 49.25
N VAL A 35 3.40 5.95 48.27
CA VAL A 35 2.18 6.64 47.86
C VAL A 35 1.81 6.14 46.48
N GLU A 36 0.51 6.11 46.18
CA GLU A 36 -0.03 5.65 44.90
C GLU A 36 -1.01 6.68 44.33
N GLU A 37 -0.78 7.05 43.07
CA GLU A 37 -1.74 7.77 42.22
C GLU A 37 -2.20 6.83 41.09
N ARG A 38 -3.39 7.06 40.54
CA ARG A 38 -3.98 6.15 39.53
C ARG A 38 -4.63 6.88 38.38
N THR A 39 -4.48 6.27 37.21
CA THR A 39 -5.36 6.47 36.06
C THR A 39 -6.32 5.27 35.94
N SER A 40 -6.95 5.07 34.79
CA SER A 40 -7.81 3.91 34.54
C SER A 40 -7.01 2.61 34.45
N SER A 41 -5.84 2.68 33.82
CA SER A 41 -5.03 1.54 33.42
C SER A 41 -3.64 1.52 34.06
N PHE A 42 -3.24 2.57 34.79
CA PHE A 42 -1.92 2.68 35.41
C PHE A 42 -1.97 3.04 36.91
N SER A 43 -1.02 2.49 37.65
CA SER A 43 -0.75 2.80 39.06
C SER A 43 0.64 3.43 39.18
N PHE A 44 0.71 4.71 39.55
CA PHE A 44 1.96 5.43 39.77
C PHE A 44 2.34 5.31 41.24
N ILE A 45 3.42 4.58 41.53
CA ILE A 45 3.83 4.23 42.89
C ILE A 45 5.19 4.87 43.19
N PHE A 46 5.25 5.73 44.19
CA PHE A 46 6.46 6.49 44.52
C PHE A 46 6.64 6.71 46.03
N PRO A 47 7.87 6.92 46.51
CA PRO A 47 8.13 7.22 47.92
C PRO A 47 7.44 8.50 48.37
N GLN A 48 6.96 8.53 49.61
CA GLN A 48 6.31 9.71 50.18
C GLN A 48 7.24 10.95 50.19
N ASP A 49 8.54 10.76 50.39
CA ASP A 49 9.56 11.81 50.31
C ASP A 49 9.87 12.27 48.87
N LEU A 50 9.36 11.57 47.85
CA LEU A 50 9.41 11.95 46.44
C LEU A 50 8.02 12.32 45.88
N SER A 51 7.07 12.73 46.73
CA SER A 51 5.69 13.01 46.31
C SER A 51 5.59 14.02 45.16
N ASP A 52 6.36 15.12 45.21
CA ASP A 52 6.31 16.15 44.15
C ASP A 52 6.80 15.59 42.81
N ALA A 53 7.85 14.76 42.81
CA ALA A 53 8.36 14.13 41.60
C ALA A 53 7.37 13.08 41.05
N GLY A 54 6.77 12.29 41.94
CA GLY A 54 5.76 11.29 41.57
C GLY A 54 4.50 11.90 40.97
N ILE A 55 3.98 12.96 41.60
CA ILE A 55 2.85 13.74 41.08
C ILE A 55 3.22 14.38 39.74
N THR A 56 4.46 14.87 39.58
CA THR A 56 4.93 15.42 38.30
C THR A 56 4.87 14.38 37.19
N VAL A 57 5.45 13.19 37.41
CA VAL A 57 5.41 12.08 36.43
C VAL A 57 3.98 11.68 36.10
N TYR A 58 3.12 11.51 37.11
CA TYR A 58 1.70 11.20 36.94
C TYR A 58 0.98 12.26 36.11
N SER A 59 1.09 13.53 36.50
CA SER A 59 0.38 14.64 35.87
C SER A 59 0.80 14.87 34.42
N LYS A 60 2.07 14.58 34.10
CA LYS A 60 2.64 14.84 32.79
C LYS A 60 2.45 13.70 31.80
N TYR A 61 2.61 12.45 32.25
CA TYR A 61 2.63 11.28 31.38
C TYR A 61 1.40 10.39 31.54
N GLY A 62 0.54 10.62 32.54
CA GLY A 62 -0.63 9.79 32.82
C GLY A 62 -1.58 9.65 31.62
N THR A 63 -1.98 10.76 31.00
CA THR A 63 -2.83 10.73 29.79
C THR A 63 -2.11 10.09 28.61
N PHE A 64 -0.87 10.51 28.34
CA PHE A 64 -0.05 9.94 27.26
C PHE A 64 0.07 8.41 27.35
N LEU A 65 0.22 7.86 28.56
CA LEU A 65 0.31 6.43 28.78
C LEU A 65 -1.02 5.69 28.54
N GLU A 66 -2.16 6.31 28.85
CA GLU A 66 -3.48 5.75 28.50
C GLU A 66 -3.66 5.70 26.99
N ASP A 67 -3.32 6.77 26.29
CA ASP A 67 -3.41 6.85 24.83
C ASP A 67 -2.46 5.81 24.19
N LEU A 68 -1.20 5.77 24.65
CA LEU A 68 -0.21 4.81 24.20
C LEU A 68 -0.64 3.35 24.45
N LEU A 69 -1.32 3.06 25.56
CA LEU A 69 -1.86 1.73 25.83
C LEU A 69 -2.95 1.34 24.82
N VAL A 70 -3.80 2.29 24.40
CA VAL A 70 -4.81 2.07 23.36
C VAL A 70 -4.12 1.78 22.02
N ASP A 71 -3.14 2.59 21.65
CA ASP A 71 -2.38 2.41 20.40
C ASP A 71 -1.72 1.04 20.36
N PHE A 72 -1.02 0.67 21.44
CA PHE A 72 -0.32 -0.60 21.50
C PHE A 72 -1.28 -1.79 21.57
N THR A 73 -2.42 -1.65 22.23
CA THR A 73 -3.50 -2.67 22.19
C THR A 73 -3.96 -2.92 20.76
N THR A 74 -3.94 -1.87 19.95
CA THR A 74 -4.36 -1.95 18.55
C THR A 74 -3.24 -2.51 17.65
N ILE A 75 -1.98 -2.14 17.89
CA ILE A 75 -0.80 -2.66 17.15
C ILE A 75 -0.60 -4.16 17.43
N PHE A 76 -0.74 -4.57 18.68
CA PHE A 76 -0.43 -5.93 19.13
C PHE A 76 -1.67 -6.84 19.24
N GLU A 77 -2.87 -6.29 19.05
CA GLU A 77 -4.15 -7.00 19.13
C GLU A 77 -4.38 -7.76 20.46
N VAL A 78 -3.76 -7.28 21.54
CA VAL A 78 -3.89 -7.83 22.90
C VAL A 78 -3.92 -6.71 23.92
N LEU A 79 -4.68 -6.87 25.00
CA LEU A 79 -4.62 -5.96 26.14
C LEU A 79 -3.85 -6.63 27.30
N PRO A 80 -2.68 -6.09 27.72
CA PRO A 80 -2.00 -6.58 28.91
C PRO A 80 -2.86 -6.35 30.16
N GLN A 81 -2.58 -7.11 31.23
CA GLN A 81 -3.35 -6.97 32.47
C GLN A 81 -3.13 -5.60 33.14
N THR A 82 -4.23 -4.89 33.42
CA THR A 82 -4.25 -3.60 34.10
C THR A 82 -4.64 -3.71 35.59
N PRO A 83 -4.21 -2.78 36.47
CA PRO A 83 -3.32 -1.66 36.17
C PRO A 83 -1.86 -2.09 35.94
N ILE A 84 -1.16 -1.40 35.04
CA ILE A 84 0.30 -1.49 34.90
C ILE A 84 0.93 -0.52 35.91
N SER A 85 1.89 -1.01 36.69
CA SER A 85 2.57 -0.21 37.71
C SER A 85 3.71 0.60 37.09
N ILE A 86 3.78 1.88 37.42
CA ILE A 86 4.92 2.74 37.15
C ILE A 86 5.52 3.09 38.50
N ARG A 87 6.65 2.47 38.82
CA ARG A 87 7.27 2.62 40.13
C ARG A 87 8.52 3.46 40.07
N ILE A 88 8.55 4.53 40.86
CA ILE A 88 9.71 5.42 40.96
C ILE A 88 10.57 4.97 42.14
N TYR A 89 11.74 4.41 41.84
CA TYR A 89 12.72 4.04 42.84
C TYR A 89 13.62 5.25 43.17
N PRO A 90 13.85 5.57 44.46
CA PRO A 90 14.69 6.70 44.83
C PRO A 90 16.14 6.55 44.36
N THR A 91 16.68 5.33 44.40
CA THR A 91 18.06 5.02 43.98
C THR A 91 18.12 3.67 43.27
N GLU A 92 19.14 3.46 42.44
CA GLU A 92 19.43 2.16 41.82
C GLU A 92 19.66 1.06 42.89
N LYS A 93 20.30 1.42 44.01
CA LYS A 93 20.45 0.51 45.15
C LYS A 93 19.10 0.01 45.66
N THR A 94 18.12 0.90 45.82
CA THR A 94 16.76 0.53 46.25
C THR A 94 16.09 -0.40 45.24
N PHE A 95 16.25 -0.12 43.94
CA PHE A 95 15.71 -0.95 42.86
C PHE A 95 16.20 -2.41 42.97
N TYR A 96 17.51 -2.65 43.01
CA TYR A 96 18.02 -4.03 43.13
C TYR A 96 17.71 -4.66 44.50
N CYS A 97 17.62 -3.87 45.56
CA CYS A 97 17.29 -4.40 46.89
C CYS A 97 15.88 -5.00 46.93
N LEU A 98 14.93 -4.36 46.24
CA LEU A 98 13.53 -4.78 46.19
C LEU A 98 13.24 -5.77 45.07
N ASN A 99 14.07 -5.80 44.02
CA ASN A 99 13.86 -6.64 42.84
C ASN A 99 15.04 -7.61 42.66
N ALA A 100 15.04 -8.70 43.42
CA ALA A 100 16.07 -9.72 43.28
C ALA A 100 15.97 -10.44 41.92
N GLY A 101 17.08 -10.52 41.18
CA GLY A 101 17.17 -11.28 39.94
C GLY A 101 16.73 -10.54 38.68
N VAL A 102 16.48 -9.22 38.75
CA VAL A 102 16.33 -8.39 37.55
C VAL A 102 17.67 -8.25 36.81
N PRO A 103 17.65 -8.09 35.47
CA PRO A 103 18.84 -7.75 34.72
C PRO A 103 19.51 -6.47 35.22
N ASN A 104 20.82 -6.35 35.02
CA ASN A 104 21.52 -5.12 35.32
C ASN A 104 21.05 -4.01 34.37
N LEU A 105 20.80 -2.83 34.92
CA LEU A 105 20.60 -1.61 34.17
C LEU A 105 21.89 -1.23 33.44
N SER A 106 21.76 -0.46 32.36
CA SER A 106 22.91 0.23 31.75
C SER A 106 23.52 1.23 32.74
N GLU A 107 24.78 1.62 32.51
CA GLU A 107 25.44 2.64 33.34
C GLU A 107 24.63 3.95 33.28
N GLY A 108 24.11 4.39 34.44
CA GLY A 108 23.22 5.55 34.52
C GLY A 108 21.79 5.29 34.02
N GLY A 109 21.37 4.02 33.93
CA GLY A 109 20.05 3.63 33.44
C GLY A 109 18.91 4.33 34.15
N LEU A 110 18.05 5.00 33.38
CA LEU A 110 16.92 5.79 33.89
C LEU A 110 15.69 4.93 34.21
N HIS A 111 15.62 3.73 33.64
CA HIS A 111 14.45 2.88 33.69
C HIS A 111 14.81 1.40 33.53
N GLY A 112 13.84 0.53 33.79
CA GLY A 112 13.84 -0.90 33.46
C GLY A 112 12.43 -1.46 33.61
N HIS A 113 12.24 -2.76 33.34
CA HIS A 113 11.01 -3.47 33.67
C HIS A 113 11.23 -4.49 34.79
N VAL A 114 10.20 -4.69 35.61
CA VAL A 114 10.19 -5.71 36.67
C VAL A 114 8.99 -6.62 36.47
N GLY A 115 9.26 -7.90 36.23
CA GLY A 115 8.21 -8.92 36.13
C GLY A 115 7.20 -8.63 35.03
N PHE A 116 5.91 -8.77 35.35
CA PHE A 116 4.85 -8.87 34.35
C PHE A 116 4.22 -7.53 33.96
N ARG A 117 4.26 -6.54 34.87
CA ARG A 117 3.35 -5.38 34.84
C ARG A 117 3.96 -4.16 35.51
N GLU A 118 5.29 -4.04 35.57
CA GLU A 118 5.93 -2.91 36.23
C GLU A 118 7.01 -2.28 35.35
N ILE A 119 6.85 -0.97 35.13
CA ILE A 119 7.87 -0.06 34.60
C ILE A 119 8.55 0.59 35.80
N ALA A 120 9.86 0.35 35.94
CA ALA A 120 10.68 0.94 36.99
C ALA A 120 11.36 2.21 36.46
N LEU A 121 11.31 3.29 37.23
CA LEU A 121 12.02 4.55 36.97
C LEU A 121 13.03 4.80 38.09
N ILE A 122 14.26 5.19 37.75
CA ILE A 122 15.35 5.42 38.71
C ILE A 122 15.53 6.93 38.92
N TYR A 123 14.91 7.45 39.99
CA TYR A 123 14.85 8.89 40.24
C TYR A 123 16.21 9.55 40.44
N GLU A 124 17.16 8.86 41.09
CA GLU A 124 18.54 9.37 41.25
C GLU A 124 19.19 9.73 39.91
N HIS A 125 18.92 8.96 38.86
CA HIS A 125 19.49 9.23 37.53
C HIS A 125 18.65 10.27 36.77
N ILE A 126 17.32 10.15 36.82
CA ILE A 126 16.39 11.10 36.20
C ILE A 126 16.64 12.53 36.73
N SER A 127 16.77 12.70 38.04
CA SER A 127 17.00 14.01 38.66
C SER A 127 18.37 14.63 38.32
N LYS A 128 19.39 13.82 38.03
CA LYS A 128 20.71 14.30 37.57
C LYS A 128 20.69 14.71 36.10
N GLU A 129 19.77 14.16 35.31
CA GLU A 129 19.68 14.33 33.87
C GLU A 129 18.29 14.84 33.42
N ASP A 130 17.68 15.75 34.20
CA ASP A 130 16.27 16.17 34.01
C ASP A 130 15.95 16.62 32.58
N SER A 131 16.83 17.42 31.96
CA SER A 131 16.64 17.85 30.57
C SER A 131 16.70 16.72 29.55
N LYS A 132 17.50 15.67 29.79
CA LYS A 132 17.53 14.47 28.94
C LYS A 132 16.33 13.57 29.21
N TRP A 133 15.89 13.45 30.46
CA TRP A 133 14.66 12.73 30.80
C TRP A 133 13.46 13.33 30.07
N GLU A 134 13.32 14.64 30.11
CA GLU A 134 12.27 15.39 29.41
C GLU A 134 12.21 15.09 27.91
N GLN A 135 13.37 14.87 27.27
CA GLN A 135 13.45 14.53 25.85
C GLN A 135 13.20 13.03 25.58
N ARG A 136 13.49 12.16 26.54
CA ARG A 136 13.48 10.70 26.36
C ARG A 136 12.27 10.00 26.94
N ALA A 137 11.52 10.63 27.85
CA ALA A 137 10.49 9.99 28.65
C ALA A 137 9.44 9.26 27.81
N HIS A 138 8.97 9.87 26.71
CA HIS A 138 8.00 9.20 25.83
C HIS A 138 8.58 7.91 25.23
N ASN A 139 9.81 7.93 24.71
CA ASN A 139 10.47 6.73 24.20
C ASN A 139 10.79 5.71 25.28
N VAL A 140 11.13 6.14 26.49
CA VAL A 140 11.27 5.23 27.65
C VAL A 140 9.97 4.47 27.90
N PHE A 141 8.83 5.17 27.91
CA PHE A 141 7.54 4.53 28.10
C PHE A 141 7.14 3.63 26.93
N ARG A 142 7.39 4.03 25.67
CA ARG A 142 7.19 3.18 24.48
C ARG A 142 8.02 1.90 24.57
N HIS A 143 9.29 2.02 24.94
CA HIS A 143 10.21 0.90 25.10
C HIS A 143 9.69 -0.10 26.13
N GLU A 144 9.41 0.38 27.35
CA GLU A 144 9.03 -0.52 28.46
C GLU A 144 7.62 -1.08 28.30
N LEU A 145 6.70 -0.30 27.74
CA LEU A 145 5.37 -0.81 27.42
C LEU A 145 5.45 -1.87 26.31
N THR A 146 6.27 -1.66 25.28
CA THR A 146 6.51 -2.67 24.24
C THR A 146 7.01 -3.98 24.84
N ALA A 147 7.97 -3.90 25.78
CA ALA A 147 8.49 -5.07 26.46
C ALA A 147 7.39 -5.83 27.24
N ILE A 148 6.46 -5.12 27.90
CA ILE A 148 5.30 -5.71 28.57
C ILE A 148 4.38 -6.43 27.56
N PHE A 149 4.09 -5.81 26.42
CA PHE A 149 3.26 -6.40 25.37
C PHE A 149 3.88 -7.68 24.79
N ILE A 150 5.16 -7.63 24.40
CA ILE A 150 5.87 -8.79 23.84
C ILE A 150 5.89 -9.94 24.86
N ASN A 151 6.16 -9.63 26.13
CA ASN A 151 6.14 -10.63 27.19
C ASN A 151 4.73 -11.21 27.42
N THR A 152 3.68 -10.40 27.26
CA THR A 152 2.29 -10.85 27.36
C THR A 152 1.95 -11.81 26.22
N ILE A 153 2.26 -11.43 24.98
CA ILE A 153 1.95 -12.22 23.77
C ILE A 153 2.74 -13.52 23.75
N SER A 154 4.05 -13.43 23.99
CA SER A 154 4.94 -14.59 23.96
C SER A 154 4.88 -15.44 25.23
N GLU A 155 4.10 -15.06 26.24
CA GLU A 155 4.12 -15.69 27.57
C GLU A 155 5.56 -15.84 28.13
N TYR A 156 6.37 -14.79 28.03
CA TYR A 156 7.78 -14.74 28.47
C TYR A 156 8.73 -15.69 27.74
N LYS A 157 8.34 -16.15 26.56
CA LYS A 157 9.17 -17.04 25.73
C LYS A 157 10.04 -16.26 24.75
N ALA A 158 9.76 -14.98 24.52
CA ALA A 158 10.57 -14.15 23.63
C ALA A 158 12.01 -14.02 24.17
N PRO A 159 13.03 -14.20 23.32
CA PRO A 159 14.42 -14.04 23.73
C PRO A 159 14.76 -12.56 23.98
N PRO A 160 15.71 -12.25 24.89
CA PRO A 160 16.11 -10.88 25.24
C PRO A 160 16.30 -9.93 24.04
N GLY A 161 17.04 -10.35 23.02
CA GLY A 161 17.30 -9.49 21.85
C GLY A 161 16.08 -9.19 21.02
N LEU A 162 15.09 -10.09 20.97
CA LEU A 162 13.83 -9.82 20.29
C LEU A 162 13.01 -8.77 21.06
N ILE A 163 12.93 -8.90 22.38
CA ILE A 163 12.24 -7.95 23.25
C ILE A 163 12.87 -6.56 23.07
N VAL A 164 14.18 -6.46 23.23
CA VAL A 164 14.92 -5.21 23.15
C VAL A 164 14.87 -4.61 21.74
N GLY A 165 15.04 -5.45 20.71
CA GLY A 165 14.99 -4.99 19.32
C GLY A 165 13.62 -4.40 18.96
N LEU A 166 12.53 -5.06 19.36
CA LEU A 166 11.18 -4.56 19.11
C LEU A 166 10.85 -3.34 19.95
N ALA A 167 11.26 -3.32 21.22
CA ALA A 167 11.10 -2.17 22.10
C ALA A 167 11.80 -0.94 21.55
N LYS A 168 13.03 -1.12 21.03
CA LYS A 168 13.78 -0.07 20.33
C LYS A 168 13.15 0.33 19.00
N TYR A 169 12.58 -0.61 18.26
CA TYR A 169 11.89 -0.30 17.01
C TYR A 169 10.65 0.55 17.27
N LEU A 170 9.85 0.24 18.29
CA LEU A 170 8.67 1.03 18.65
C LEU A 170 8.96 2.34 19.40
N GLU A 171 10.22 2.70 19.61
CA GLU A 171 10.57 4.07 19.98
C GLU A 171 10.38 5.00 18.77
N ASN A 172 10.02 6.27 19.00
CA ASN A 172 9.99 7.26 17.94
C ASN A 172 11.45 7.55 17.51
N PRO A 173 11.85 7.20 16.26
CA PRO A 173 13.24 7.30 15.82
C PRO A 173 13.69 8.77 15.69
N PHE A 174 12.76 9.72 15.57
CA PHE A 174 13.06 11.15 15.55
C PHE A 174 13.32 11.75 16.94
N GLU A 175 12.90 11.03 17.99
CA GLU A 175 13.17 11.37 19.40
C GLU A 175 14.34 10.53 19.97
N ASP A 176 14.78 9.48 19.28
CA ASP A 176 15.86 8.61 19.75
C ASP A 176 17.26 9.19 19.48
N LEU A 177 17.82 9.81 20.52
CA LEU A 177 19.18 10.32 20.53
C LEU A 177 20.24 9.23 20.26
N LEU A 178 19.99 7.96 20.60
CA LEU A 178 20.97 6.89 20.39
C LEU A 178 21.10 6.51 18.91
N LEU A 179 19.98 6.34 18.20
CA LEU A 179 20.01 6.07 16.76
C LEU A 179 20.60 7.25 15.98
N GLN A 180 20.28 8.48 16.39
CA GLN A 180 20.86 9.69 15.80
C GLN A 180 22.37 9.81 16.06
N GLU A 181 22.82 9.56 17.30
CA GLU A 181 24.24 9.55 17.65
C GLU A 181 24.99 8.44 16.91
N ALA A 182 24.40 7.24 16.83
CA ALA A 182 24.96 6.12 16.09
C ALA A 182 25.12 6.47 14.61
N TYR A 183 24.09 7.00 13.96
CA TYR A 183 24.15 7.46 12.57
C TYR A 183 25.28 8.47 12.34
N ASN A 184 25.44 9.43 13.24
CA ASN A 184 26.48 10.46 13.13
C ASN A 184 27.91 9.96 13.43
N THR A 185 28.05 8.82 14.12
CA THR A 185 29.32 8.33 14.65
C THR A 185 29.89 7.15 13.85
N TYR A 186 29.05 6.35 13.20
CA TYR A 186 29.46 5.10 12.55
C TYR A 186 29.81 5.29 11.05
N PRO A 187 31.02 4.88 10.60
CA PRO A 187 31.46 5.04 9.20
C PRO A 187 30.74 4.07 8.23
N GLU A 188 30.69 4.39 6.93
CA GLU A 188 29.98 3.65 5.85
C GLU A 188 30.28 2.13 5.72
N SER A 189 31.22 1.58 6.49
CA SER A 189 31.67 0.18 6.43
C SER A 189 31.29 -0.67 7.65
N VAL A 190 30.35 -0.21 8.49
CA VAL A 190 29.96 -0.98 9.68
C VAL A 190 29.35 -2.32 9.27
N THR A 191 29.94 -3.39 9.80
CA THR A 191 29.38 -4.74 9.77
C THR A 191 28.93 -5.07 11.18
N PRO A 192 27.83 -5.82 11.35
CA PRO A 192 27.37 -6.19 12.67
C PRO A 192 28.45 -7.03 13.36
N SER A 193 28.76 -6.69 14.61
CA SER A 193 29.82 -7.31 15.39
C SER A 193 29.38 -8.62 16.04
N LYS A 194 28.06 -8.84 16.19
CA LYS A 194 27.46 -10.02 16.82
C LYS A 194 26.66 -10.84 15.81
N SER A 195 26.45 -12.11 16.16
CA SER A 195 25.49 -12.97 15.45
C SER A 195 24.10 -12.80 16.06
N TRP A 196 23.05 -13.21 15.34
CA TRP A 196 21.69 -13.26 15.90
C TRP A 196 21.63 -14.12 17.16
N GLN A 197 22.40 -15.21 17.21
CA GLN A 197 22.49 -16.03 18.41
C GLN A 197 22.92 -15.22 19.64
N ILE A 198 24.02 -14.47 19.53
CA ILE A 198 24.50 -13.66 20.66
C ILE A 198 23.49 -12.56 20.98
N LEU A 199 22.97 -11.86 19.96
CA LEU A 199 22.03 -10.75 20.18
C LEU A 199 20.75 -11.21 20.87
N TRP A 200 20.25 -12.40 20.54
CA TRP A 200 18.98 -12.89 21.07
C TRP A 200 19.14 -13.63 22.39
N GLU A 201 20.23 -14.40 22.59
CA GLU A 201 20.41 -15.24 23.78
C GLU A 201 21.16 -14.54 24.94
N ASP A 202 21.98 -13.50 24.67
CA ASP A 202 22.79 -12.85 25.71
C ASP A 202 22.01 -11.70 26.41
N PRO A 203 21.76 -11.78 27.73
CA PRO A 203 21.08 -10.74 28.48
C PRO A 203 21.83 -9.40 28.52
N SER A 204 23.12 -9.33 28.14
CA SER A 204 23.82 -8.05 28.04
C SER A 204 23.20 -7.10 27.02
N VAL A 205 22.36 -7.58 26.11
CA VAL A 205 21.58 -6.73 25.18
C VAL A 205 20.71 -5.70 25.89
N TYR A 206 20.31 -5.95 27.14
CA TYR A 206 19.56 -4.96 27.94
C TYR A 206 20.40 -3.74 28.34
N SER A 207 21.73 -3.85 28.39
CA SER A 207 22.62 -2.79 28.88
C SER A 207 23.68 -2.32 27.88
N ASP A 208 23.99 -3.11 26.84
CA ASP A 208 24.97 -2.78 25.79
C ASP A 208 24.28 -2.08 24.60
N THR A 209 24.50 -0.77 24.47
CA THR A 209 23.94 0.05 23.38
C THR A 209 24.30 -0.46 21.99
N GLY A 210 25.51 -1.00 21.79
CA GLY A 210 25.91 -1.54 20.49
C GLY A 210 25.08 -2.77 20.12
N MET A 211 24.83 -3.65 21.09
CA MET A 211 23.94 -4.80 20.91
C MET A 211 22.48 -4.38 20.70
N GLN A 212 22.01 -3.33 21.38
CA GLN A 212 20.66 -2.77 21.15
C GLN A 212 20.49 -2.27 19.70
N LEU A 213 21.49 -1.54 19.19
CA LEU A 213 21.50 -1.05 17.81
C LEU A 213 21.51 -2.20 16.78
N GLU A 214 22.29 -3.24 17.03
CA GLU A 214 22.26 -4.44 16.19
C GLU A 214 20.91 -5.18 16.29
N ALA A 215 20.32 -5.27 17.49
CA ALA A 215 19.03 -5.91 17.69
C ALA A 215 17.88 -5.18 16.98
N VAL A 216 17.79 -3.84 17.06
CA VAL A 216 16.76 -3.07 16.34
C VAL A 216 16.91 -3.17 14.82
N SER A 217 18.14 -3.26 14.31
CA SER A 217 18.36 -3.46 12.87
C SER A 217 17.85 -4.81 12.35
N ILE A 218 17.78 -5.84 13.21
CA ILE A 218 17.15 -7.12 12.88
C ILE A 218 15.66 -6.92 12.67
N ILE A 219 15.01 -6.14 13.54
CA ILE A 219 13.58 -5.83 13.43
C ILE A 219 13.30 -4.99 12.19
N GLY A 220 14.12 -3.98 11.90
CA GLY A 220 14.02 -3.20 10.67
C GLY A 220 14.14 -4.07 9.42
N TYR A 221 15.11 -4.98 9.38
CA TYR A 221 15.24 -5.96 8.29
C TYR A 221 13.98 -6.83 8.13
N LEU A 222 13.46 -7.37 9.23
CA LEU A 222 12.28 -8.22 9.19
C LEU A 222 11.04 -7.44 8.73
N ALA A 223 10.89 -6.20 9.19
CA ALA A 223 9.77 -5.34 8.84
C ALA A 223 9.81 -4.94 7.36
N ASP A 224 10.98 -4.52 6.86
CA ASP A 224 11.15 -4.08 5.47
C ASP A 224 11.00 -5.22 4.46
N VAL A 225 11.54 -6.40 4.78
CA VAL A 225 11.59 -7.52 3.83
C VAL A 225 10.32 -8.38 3.89
N TYR A 226 9.70 -8.53 5.06
CA TYR A 226 8.60 -9.47 5.26
C TYR A 226 7.31 -8.82 5.79
N GLY A 227 7.36 -7.55 6.19
CA GLY A 227 6.21 -6.81 6.72
C GLY A 227 6.03 -6.98 8.25
N TRP A 228 5.37 -5.99 8.85
CA TRP A 228 5.10 -5.94 10.30
C TRP A 228 4.22 -7.10 10.80
N SER A 229 3.21 -7.52 10.03
CA SER A 229 2.30 -8.60 10.42
C SER A 229 3.05 -9.92 10.70
N LYS A 230 4.10 -10.21 9.92
CA LYS A 230 4.94 -11.40 10.12
C LYS A 230 5.76 -11.36 11.41
N ILE A 231 6.11 -10.16 11.88
CA ILE A 231 6.78 -9.99 13.18
C ILE A 231 5.80 -10.33 14.31
N LEU A 232 4.55 -9.88 14.21
CA LEU A 232 3.52 -10.23 15.20
C LEU A 232 3.25 -11.74 15.19
N ASP A 233 3.21 -12.38 14.03
CA ASP A 233 3.12 -13.84 13.91
C ASP A 233 4.31 -14.52 14.64
N LEU A 234 5.54 -14.01 14.46
CA LEU A 234 6.72 -14.52 15.15
C LEU A 234 6.57 -14.42 16.67
N VAL A 235 6.19 -13.24 17.21
CA VAL A 235 6.03 -13.05 18.66
C VAL A 235 4.96 -13.99 19.23
N ASN A 236 3.86 -14.20 18.50
CA ASN A 236 2.79 -15.13 18.88
C ASN A 236 3.22 -16.61 18.85
N GLN A 237 4.14 -16.99 17.96
CA GLN A 237 4.51 -18.39 17.73
C GLN A 237 5.79 -18.85 18.43
N ILE A 238 6.50 -17.96 19.13
CA ILE A 238 7.70 -18.35 19.88
C ILE A 238 7.32 -19.31 21.02
N GLN A 239 7.79 -20.55 20.92
CA GLN A 239 7.47 -21.63 21.87
C GLN A 239 8.40 -21.65 23.10
N SER A 240 9.62 -21.11 22.97
CA SER A 240 10.59 -20.92 24.06
C SER A 240 11.73 -20.03 23.57
N SER A 241 12.52 -19.48 24.50
CA SER A 241 13.69 -18.64 24.21
C SER A 241 14.72 -19.32 23.33
N ASP A 242 14.79 -20.65 23.33
CA ASP A 242 15.80 -21.44 22.63
C ASP A 242 15.27 -22.04 21.31
N ALA A 243 13.94 -21.99 21.09
CA ALA A 243 13.27 -22.56 19.91
C ALA A 243 13.00 -21.51 18.81
N TYR A 244 13.42 -20.26 19.00
CA TYR A 244 13.14 -19.16 18.08
C TYR A 244 13.58 -19.42 16.62
N ARG A 245 14.63 -20.23 16.41
CA ARG A 245 15.11 -20.58 15.07
C ARG A 245 14.08 -21.38 14.28
N GLN A 246 13.35 -22.27 14.94
CA GLN A 246 12.28 -23.03 14.30
C GLN A 246 11.09 -22.11 13.99
N SER A 247 10.70 -21.23 14.93
CA SER A 247 9.65 -20.23 14.70
C SER A 247 9.99 -19.31 13.52
N LEU A 248 11.25 -18.88 13.38
CA LEU A 248 11.70 -18.11 12.22
C LEU A 248 11.52 -18.88 10.90
N LEU A 249 11.91 -20.15 10.86
CA LEU A 249 11.73 -20.99 9.68
C LEU A 249 10.25 -21.16 9.33
N ASP A 250 9.40 -21.43 10.33
CA ASP A 250 7.97 -21.67 10.13
C ASP A 250 7.23 -20.41 9.62
N ILE A 251 7.60 -19.23 10.12
CA ILE A 251 6.95 -17.95 9.76
C ILE A 251 7.43 -17.40 8.42
N TYR A 252 8.74 -17.39 8.21
CA TYR A 252 9.37 -16.71 7.08
C TYR A 252 9.76 -17.66 5.94
N GLY A 253 9.75 -18.97 6.17
CA GLY A 253 10.12 -19.98 5.16
C GLY A 253 11.59 -19.97 4.78
N VAL A 254 12.46 -19.32 5.58
CA VAL A 254 13.89 -19.17 5.31
C VAL A 254 14.70 -19.74 6.48
N GLU A 255 15.70 -20.56 6.15
CA GLU A 255 16.64 -21.11 7.10
C GLU A 255 17.43 -19.99 7.81
N PHE A 256 17.75 -20.21 9.10
CA PHE A 256 18.38 -19.19 9.95
C PHE A 256 19.71 -18.64 9.41
N GLY A 257 20.57 -19.52 8.87
CA GLY A 257 21.88 -19.12 8.32
C GLY A 257 21.75 -18.14 7.15
N PRO A 258 21.01 -18.50 6.08
CA PRO A 258 20.71 -17.58 4.98
C PRO A 258 20.06 -16.27 5.43
N MET A 259 19.11 -16.30 6.37
CA MET A 259 18.46 -15.10 6.90
C MET A 259 19.47 -14.17 7.59
N GLN A 260 20.39 -14.71 8.41
CA GLN A 260 21.44 -13.91 9.04
C GLN A 260 22.36 -13.23 8.02
N GLU A 261 22.72 -13.92 6.92
CA GLU A 261 23.55 -13.32 5.87
C GLU A 261 22.81 -12.22 5.09
N GLN A 262 21.51 -12.38 4.86
CA GLN A 262 20.68 -11.33 4.27
C GLN A 262 20.58 -10.11 5.18
N TRP A 263 20.37 -10.31 6.48
CA TRP A 263 20.40 -9.23 7.46
C TRP A 263 21.75 -8.52 7.49
N ARG A 264 22.88 -9.25 7.43
CA ARG A 264 24.22 -8.63 7.38
C ARG A 264 24.40 -7.69 6.19
N ALA A 265 23.83 -8.06 5.04
CA ALA A 265 23.81 -7.18 3.87
C ALA A 265 22.89 -5.97 4.07
N TYR A 266 21.71 -6.19 4.67
CA TYR A 266 20.75 -5.13 5.00
C TYR A 266 21.31 -4.13 6.02
N TYR A 267 22.11 -4.58 6.99
CA TYR A 267 22.64 -3.77 8.08
C TYR A 267 23.33 -2.50 7.58
N GLN A 268 24.06 -2.57 6.46
CA GLN A 268 24.69 -1.41 5.86
C GLN A 268 23.68 -0.38 5.35
N LEU A 269 22.54 -0.83 4.81
CA LEU A 269 21.46 0.04 4.36
C LEU A 269 20.77 0.71 5.55
N PHE A 270 20.56 -0.04 6.64
CA PHE A 270 20.00 0.48 7.89
C PHE A 270 20.76 1.73 8.35
N PHE A 271 22.09 1.66 8.44
CA PHE A 271 22.93 2.81 8.83
C PHE A 271 23.07 3.91 7.76
N LYS A 272 22.76 3.63 6.50
CA LYS A 272 22.70 4.63 5.42
C LYS A 272 21.39 5.43 5.40
N GLY A 273 20.58 5.31 6.44
CA GLY A 273 19.34 6.07 6.60
C GLY A 273 18.07 5.23 6.49
N ARG A 274 18.13 3.93 6.18
CA ARG A 274 16.91 3.10 6.16
C ARG A 274 16.25 2.99 7.54
N TRP A 275 16.97 3.22 8.63
CA TRP A 275 16.38 3.29 9.98
C TRP A 275 15.23 4.32 10.10
N SER A 276 15.22 5.38 9.27
CA SER A 276 14.16 6.39 9.28
C SER A 276 12.93 6.01 8.43
N ALA A 277 13.05 5.00 7.56
CA ALA A 277 11.92 4.44 6.80
C ALA A 277 11.11 3.47 7.67
N HIS A 278 10.69 3.96 8.83
CA HIS A 278 10.11 3.16 9.89
C HIS A 278 8.66 2.79 9.59
N VAL A 279 8.29 1.51 9.61
CA VAL A 279 6.91 1.10 9.27
C VAL A 279 5.85 1.76 10.17
N ILE A 280 6.21 2.09 11.43
CA ILE A 280 5.27 2.67 12.42
C ILE A 280 5.33 4.21 12.49
N TYR A 281 6.43 4.86 12.12
CA TYR A 281 6.60 6.33 12.29
C TYR A 281 7.05 7.05 11.01
N GLY A 282 7.26 6.29 9.94
CA GLY A 282 8.00 6.68 8.74
C GLY A 282 7.47 5.96 7.50
N TYR A 283 6.20 5.52 7.52
CA TYR A 283 5.54 4.86 6.40
C TYR A 283 5.76 5.67 5.10
N ASP A 284 6.38 5.02 4.13
CA ASP A 284 6.82 5.60 2.85
C ASP A 284 5.69 5.46 1.83
N LEU A 285 5.15 6.59 1.36
CA LEU A 285 4.08 6.62 0.36
C LEU A 285 4.62 6.72 -1.07
N SER A 286 5.92 6.92 -1.27
CA SER A 286 6.51 7.05 -2.60
C SER A 286 6.26 5.86 -3.54
N PRO A 287 6.15 4.60 -3.09
CA PRO A 287 5.74 3.51 -3.97
C PRO A 287 4.37 3.73 -4.64
N PHE A 288 3.43 4.40 -3.96
CA PHE A 288 2.13 4.74 -4.53
C PHE A 288 2.23 5.91 -5.52
N GLU A 289 3.15 6.85 -5.29
CA GLU A 289 3.44 7.94 -6.24
C GLU A 289 3.94 7.34 -7.56
N GLU A 290 4.91 6.43 -7.50
CA GLU A 290 5.45 5.75 -8.68
C GLU A 290 4.37 4.95 -9.44
N LEU A 291 3.44 4.31 -8.72
CA LEU A 291 2.33 3.57 -9.33
C LEU A 291 1.28 4.49 -9.97
N LEU A 292 0.98 5.65 -9.36
CA LEU A 292 0.12 6.69 -9.96
C LEU A 292 0.75 7.24 -11.26
N ASP A 293 2.05 7.55 -11.20
CA ASP A 293 2.86 8.00 -12.33
C ASP A 293 2.95 6.93 -13.44
N ALA A 294 2.77 5.65 -13.09
CA ALA A 294 2.66 4.53 -14.02
C ALA A 294 1.22 4.21 -14.47
N GLY A 295 0.21 4.82 -13.83
CA GLY A 295 -1.20 4.76 -14.23
C GLY A 295 -1.90 3.49 -13.74
N ALA A 296 -1.31 2.85 -12.73
CA ALA A 296 -1.83 1.66 -12.07
C ALA A 296 -2.94 2.01 -11.06
N TYR A 297 -3.90 2.84 -11.46
CA TYR A 297 -4.88 3.45 -10.57
C TYR A 297 -5.72 2.44 -9.77
N VAL A 298 -6.09 1.32 -10.39
CA VAL A 298 -6.89 0.26 -9.74
C VAL A 298 -6.12 -0.38 -8.60
N ASP A 299 -4.84 -0.68 -8.81
CA ASP A 299 -3.98 -1.34 -7.83
C ASP A 299 -3.69 -0.38 -6.66
N VAL A 300 -3.35 0.88 -6.96
CA VAL A 300 -3.15 1.96 -5.97
C VAL A 300 -4.39 2.13 -5.09
N ALA A 301 -5.58 2.24 -5.69
CA ALA A 301 -6.80 2.47 -4.92
C ALA A 301 -7.19 1.29 -4.01
N ALA A 302 -6.81 0.06 -4.38
CA ALA A 302 -7.07 -1.12 -3.57
C ALA A 302 -6.12 -1.18 -2.36
N GLU A 303 -4.85 -0.89 -2.57
CA GLU A 303 -3.82 -0.94 -1.53
C GLU A 303 -3.91 0.24 -0.56
N LEU A 304 -4.10 1.47 -1.05
CA LEU A 304 -4.17 2.68 -0.23
C LEU A 304 -5.30 2.63 0.81
N LYS A 305 -6.40 1.94 0.56
CA LYS A 305 -7.48 1.77 1.56
C LYS A 305 -6.99 1.08 2.83
N ASN A 306 -6.18 0.03 2.67
CA ASN A 306 -5.60 -0.68 3.81
C ASN A 306 -4.53 0.17 4.51
N VAL A 307 -3.77 0.94 3.73
CA VAL A 307 -2.74 1.85 4.25
C VAL A 307 -3.37 2.99 5.04
N ILE A 308 -4.44 3.62 4.55
CA ILE A 308 -5.18 4.66 5.27
C ILE A 308 -5.70 4.12 6.58
N GLU A 309 -6.37 2.96 6.59
CA GLU A 309 -6.86 2.34 7.83
C GLU A 309 -5.72 2.09 8.82
N PHE A 310 -4.55 1.67 8.34
CA PHE A 310 -3.37 1.51 9.16
C PHE A 310 -2.82 2.86 9.69
N LEU A 311 -2.72 3.89 8.84
CA LEU A 311 -2.20 5.22 9.20
C LEU A 311 -3.13 5.95 10.17
N GLU A 312 -4.45 5.84 10.00
CA GLU A 312 -5.46 6.36 10.93
C GLU A 312 -5.31 5.70 12.30
N ARG A 313 -5.06 4.39 12.31
CA ARG A 313 -4.91 3.58 13.51
C ARG A 313 -3.65 3.92 14.30
N ILE A 314 -2.61 4.43 13.66
CA ILE A 314 -1.37 4.89 14.32
C ILE A 314 -1.30 6.42 14.45
N GLU A 315 -2.43 7.12 14.22
CA GLU A 315 -2.58 8.57 14.36
C GLU A 315 -1.59 9.41 13.51
N GLU A 316 -1.12 8.87 12.39
CA GLU A 316 -0.25 9.58 11.43
C GLU A 316 -1.10 10.50 10.53
N HIS A 317 -1.80 11.47 11.14
CA HIS A 317 -2.81 12.30 10.47
C HIS A 317 -2.31 13.01 9.21
N GLU A 318 -1.06 13.49 9.20
CA GLU A 318 -0.48 14.12 8.01
C GLU A 318 -0.39 13.13 6.83
N LYS A 319 0.00 11.89 7.11
CA LYS A 319 0.11 10.84 6.08
C LYS A 319 -1.24 10.29 5.67
N VAL A 320 -2.23 10.25 6.57
CA VAL A 320 -3.61 9.92 6.21
C VAL A 320 -4.10 10.89 5.14
N VAL A 321 -3.94 12.20 5.35
CA VAL A 321 -4.36 13.22 4.37
C VAL A 321 -3.66 13.03 3.02
N ILE A 322 -2.35 12.76 3.04
CA ILE A 322 -1.59 12.50 1.79
C ILE A 322 -2.13 11.22 1.10
N ALA A 323 -2.31 10.13 1.85
CA ALA A 323 -2.80 8.87 1.30
C ALA A 323 -4.25 8.97 0.79
N GLU A 324 -5.11 9.75 1.44
CA GLU A 324 -6.48 10.05 0.99
C GLU A 324 -6.49 10.84 -0.32
N ASP A 325 -5.63 11.87 -0.45
CA ASP A 325 -5.46 12.63 -1.70
C ASP A 325 -4.98 11.73 -2.86
N MET A 326 -4.00 10.85 -2.59
CA MET A 326 -3.53 9.85 -3.56
C MET A 326 -4.64 8.85 -3.94
N LEU A 327 -5.50 8.46 -2.99
CA LEU A 327 -6.63 7.59 -3.23
C LEU A 327 -7.70 8.29 -4.10
N GLU A 328 -7.98 9.56 -3.86
CA GLU A 328 -8.88 10.38 -4.69
C GLU A 328 -8.35 10.53 -6.12
N HIS A 329 -7.04 10.81 -6.27
CA HIS A 329 -6.36 10.84 -7.55
C HIS A 329 -6.54 9.50 -8.29
N ALA A 330 -6.28 8.37 -7.62
CA ALA A 330 -6.44 7.04 -8.19
C ALA A 330 -7.89 6.78 -8.63
N GLN A 331 -8.88 7.14 -7.81
CA GLN A 331 -10.29 6.96 -8.15
C GLN A 331 -10.71 7.77 -9.38
N THR A 332 -10.23 9.00 -9.49
CA THR A 332 -10.45 9.86 -10.66
C THR A 332 -9.86 9.22 -11.93
N GLY A 333 -8.65 8.66 -11.85
CA GLY A 333 -8.02 7.93 -12.96
C GLY A 333 -8.78 6.65 -13.37
N ILE A 334 -9.38 5.93 -12.42
CA ILE A 334 -10.22 4.75 -12.69
C ILE A 334 -11.48 5.16 -13.46
N GLU A 335 -12.17 6.21 -13.01
CA GLU A 335 -13.37 6.74 -13.65
C GLU A 335 -13.07 7.24 -15.06
N ALA A 336 -12.03 8.06 -15.22
CA ALA A 336 -11.57 8.52 -16.52
C ALA A 336 -11.29 7.33 -17.46
N GLY A 337 -10.57 6.32 -16.96
CA GLY A 337 -10.29 5.11 -17.72
C GLY A 337 -11.54 4.32 -18.14
N ALA A 338 -12.58 4.31 -17.32
CA ALA A 338 -13.88 3.71 -17.65
C ALA A 338 -14.60 4.49 -18.74
N LEU A 339 -14.63 5.82 -18.67
CA LEU A 339 -15.22 6.67 -19.71
C LEU A 339 -14.53 6.51 -21.06
N VAL A 340 -13.19 6.37 -21.11
CA VAL A 340 -12.50 6.08 -22.38
C VAL A 340 -12.94 4.75 -22.98
N ARG A 341 -13.10 3.70 -22.15
CA ARG A 341 -13.60 2.40 -22.64
C ARG A 341 -15.02 2.52 -23.19
N GLN A 342 -15.88 3.26 -22.52
CA GLN A 342 -17.26 3.50 -22.97
C GLN A 342 -17.29 4.35 -24.25
N SER A 343 -16.46 5.38 -24.35
CA SER A 343 -16.34 6.22 -25.56
C SER A 343 -15.94 5.38 -26.77
N ARG A 344 -14.93 4.51 -26.63
CA ARG A 344 -14.55 3.54 -27.67
C ARG A 344 -15.70 2.61 -28.07
N GLN A 345 -16.46 2.11 -27.09
CA GLN A 345 -17.61 1.24 -27.37
C GLN A 345 -18.73 1.99 -28.10
N ALA A 346 -19.00 3.23 -27.73
CA ALA A 346 -19.97 4.10 -28.41
C ALA A 346 -19.54 4.36 -29.86
N LEU A 347 -18.25 4.64 -30.09
CA LEU A 347 -17.68 4.80 -31.44
C LEU A 347 -17.90 3.54 -32.30
N GLN A 348 -17.64 2.36 -31.74
CA GLN A 348 -17.82 1.08 -32.43
C GLN A 348 -19.29 0.74 -32.70
N SER A 349 -20.20 1.25 -31.88
CA SER A 349 -21.65 1.05 -32.01
C SER A 349 -22.33 2.09 -32.91
N GLY A 350 -21.58 3.07 -33.44
CA GLY A 350 -22.12 4.17 -34.24
C GLY A 350 -22.83 5.26 -33.43
N GLU A 351 -22.66 5.27 -32.11
CA GLU A 351 -23.22 6.24 -31.17
C GLU A 351 -22.29 7.48 -31.06
N TYR A 352 -22.05 8.16 -32.18
CA TYR A 352 -20.98 9.17 -32.30
C TYR A 352 -21.13 10.37 -31.35
N LEU A 353 -22.34 10.87 -31.13
CA LEU A 353 -22.56 11.98 -30.18
C LEU A 353 -22.23 11.57 -28.74
N GLN A 354 -22.60 10.36 -28.35
CA GLN A 354 -22.27 9.82 -27.03
C GLN A 354 -20.77 9.55 -26.90
N CYS A 355 -20.12 9.07 -27.97
CA CYS A 355 -18.67 8.94 -28.01
C CYS A 355 -17.95 10.26 -27.70
N ILE A 356 -18.40 11.37 -28.29
CA ILE A 356 -17.83 12.71 -28.07
C ILE A 356 -18.01 13.15 -26.62
N ASP A 357 -19.22 13.07 -26.08
CA ASP A 357 -19.52 13.47 -24.69
C ASP A 357 -18.69 12.66 -23.67
N LEU A 358 -18.62 11.33 -23.83
CA LEU A 358 -17.80 10.45 -22.99
C LEU A 358 -16.30 10.75 -23.11
N ALA A 359 -15.83 11.10 -24.32
CA ALA A 359 -14.43 11.47 -24.55
C ALA A 359 -14.08 12.80 -23.85
N GLU A 360 -14.95 13.81 -23.93
CA GLU A 360 -14.76 15.11 -23.27
C GLU A 360 -14.76 14.99 -21.75
N GLN A 361 -15.65 14.17 -21.19
CA GLN A 361 -15.65 13.89 -19.75
C GLN A 361 -14.37 13.16 -19.31
N ALA A 362 -13.93 12.15 -20.07
CA ALA A 362 -12.68 11.43 -19.78
C ALA A 362 -11.45 12.36 -19.86
N GLU A 363 -11.39 13.22 -20.88
CA GLU A 363 -10.34 14.24 -21.06
C GLU A 363 -10.29 15.19 -19.85
N SER A 364 -11.44 15.69 -19.40
CA SER A 364 -11.53 16.57 -18.24
C SER A 364 -11.01 15.91 -16.96
N LEU A 365 -11.32 14.64 -16.72
CA LEU A 365 -10.88 13.92 -15.52
C LEU A 365 -9.38 13.61 -15.55
N TYR A 366 -8.83 13.22 -16.70
CA TYR A 366 -7.39 13.00 -16.83
C TYR A 366 -6.59 14.30 -16.65
N LEU A 367 -7.08 15.42 -17.19
CA LEU A 367 -6.46 16.73 -16.99
C LEU A 367 -6.53 17.22 -15.54
N SER A 368 -7.60 16.90 -14.78
CA SER A 368 -7.68 17.30 -13.37
C SER A 368 -6.65 16.61 -12.47
N ILE A 369 -6.07 15.50 -12.93
CA ILE A 369 -5.02 14.75 -12.23
C ILE A 369 -3.65 14.86 -12.92
N ASP A 370 -3.49 15.80 -13.87
CA ASP A 370 -2.27 16.03 -14.66
C ASP A 370 -1.74 14.79 -15.43
N ASP A 371 -2.62 13.84 -15.76
CA ASP A 371 -2.25 12.65 -16.53
C ASP A 371 -2.54 12.86 -18.03
N ASN A 372 -1.47 13.09 -18.78
CA ASN A 372 -1.55 13.37 -20.20
C ASN A 372 -1.42 12.12 -21.10
N ARG A 373 -1.20 10.92 -20.53
CA ARG A 373 -0.75 9.73 -21.30
C ARG A 373 -1.79 9.20 -22.29
N ARG A 374 -3.07 9.43 -22.01
CA ARG A 374 -4.20 8.91 -22.84
C ARG A 374 -4.93 9.99 -23.62
N LEU A 375 -4.52 11.25 -23.53
CA LEU A 375 -5.22 12.35 -24.20
C LEU A 375 -5.21 12.20 -25.72
N ASP A 376 -4.11 11.73 -26.31
CA ASP A 376 -4.04 11.45 -27.75
C ASP A 376 -5.05 10.37 -28.18
N GLU A 377 -5.22 9.32 -27.38
CA GLU A 377 -6.20 8.26 -27.64
C GLU A 377 -7.63 8.83 -27.61
N ILE A 378 -7.94 9.62 -26.59
CA ILE A 378 -9.25 10.25 -26.39
C ILE A 378 -9.58 11.21 -27.53
N GLN A 379 -8.61 12.05 -27.91
CA GLN A 379 -8.76 13.02 -28.98
C GLN A 379 -8.96 12.32 -30.33
N ASN A 380 -8.32 11.18 -30.55
CA ASN A 380 -8.54 10.37 -31.76
C ASN A 380 -9.99 9.85 -31.84
N TYR A 381 -10.55 9.35 -30.74
CA TYR A 381 -11.96 8.92 -30.72
C TYR A 381 -12.92 10.09 -31.00
N LYS A 382 -12.67 11.24 -30.36
CA LYS A 382 -13.46 12.46 -30.57
C LYS A 382 -13.41 12.94 -32.02
N ASN A 383 -12.20 13.02 -32.60
CA ASN A 383 -12.01 13.45 -33.99
C ASN A 383 -12.68 12.49 -34.99
N TRP A 384 -12.58 11.17 -34.76
CA TRP A 384 -13.23 10.17 -35.60
C TRP A 384 -14.75 10.37 -35.58
N ALA A 385 -15.35 10.45 -34.39
CA ALA A 385 -16.80 10.63 -34.25
C ALA A 385 -17.29 11.93 -34.93
N ILE A 386 -16.54 13.03 -34.78
CA ILE A 386 -16.84 14.31 -35.45
C ILE A 386 -16.75 14.18 -36.97
N GLU A 387 -15.72 13.50 -37.47
CA GLU A 387 -15.55 13.29 -38.91
C GLU A 387 -16.73 12.52 -39.51
N VAL A 388 -17.19 11.45 -38.85
CA VAL A 388 -18.36 10.69 -39.30
C VAL A 388 -19.63 11.55 -39.31
N LEU A 389 -19.88 12.32 -38.25
CA LEU A 389 -21.06 13.20 -38.19
C LEU A 389 -21.06 14.25 -39.32
N ASN A 390 -19.90 14.84 -39.60
CA ASN A 390 -19.76 15.79 -40.71
C ASN A 390 -20.01 15.13 -42.07
N LEU A 391 -19.49 13.91 -42.28
CA LEU A 391 -19.70 13.15 -43.51
C LEU A 391 -21.17 12.73 -43.70
N ARG A 392 -21.89 12.39 -42.61
CA ARG A 392 -23.33 12.11 -42.67
C ARG A 392 -24.13 13.35 -43.07
N GLU A 393 -23.76 14.51 -42.55
CA GLU A 393 -24.37 15.78 -42.97
C GLU A 393 -24.09 16.07 -44.45
N GLU A 394 -22.84 15.86 -44.91
CA GLU A 394 -22.48 16.01 -46.32
C GLU A 394 -23.26 15.03 -47.22
N LEU A 395 -23.39 13.77 -46.81
CA LEU A 395 -24.17 12.76 -47.51
C LEU A 395 -25.61 13.22 -47.69
N ASN A 396 -26.27 13.65 -46.60
CA ASN A 396 -27.64 14.17 -46.65
C ASN A 396 -27.78 15.36 -47.62
N LEU A 397 -26.81 16.27 -47.67
CA LEU A 397 -26.81 17.37 -48.62
C LEU A 397 -26.68 16.89 -50.07
N GLN A 398 -25.88 15.85 -50.35
CA GLN A 398 -25.78 15.27 -51.69
C GLN A 398 -27.07 14.54 -52.10
N ILE A 399 -27.72 13.83 -51.17
CA ILE A 399 -29.00 13.17 -51.40
C ILE A 399 -30.07 14.20 -51.79
N GLN A 400 -30.18 15.31 -51.06
CA GLN A 400 -31.11 16.39 -51.38
C GLN A 400 -30.83 17.00 -52.77
N LYS A 401 -29.56 17.13 -53.17
CA LYS A 401 -29.22 17.60 -54.52
C LYS A 401 -29.65 16.60 -55.60
N LEU A 402 -29.47 15.31 -55.34
CA LEU A 402 -29.84 14.23 -56.27
C LEU A 402 -31.35 14.24 -56.55
N GLU A 403 -32.18 14.49 -55.53
CA GLU A 403 -33.64 14.61 -55.68
C GLU A 403 -34.07 15.77 -56.58
N VAL A 404 -33.31 16.88 -56.58
CA VAL A 404 -33.61 18.08 -57.38
C VAL A 404 -33.06 17.96 -58.80
N SER A 405 -31.83 17.48 -58.95
CA SER A 405 -31.16 17.34 -60.24
C SER A 405 -30.25 16.12 -60.25
N PRO A 406 -30.71 14.98 -60.81
CA PRO A 406 -29.89 13.78 -60.89
C PRO A 406 -28.79 13.96 -61.94
N ASP A 407 -27.57 14.25 -61.48
CA ASP A 407 -26.37 14.33 -62.30
C ASP A 407 -25.24 13.40 -61.80
N VAL A 408 -24.27 13.16 -62.68
CA VAL A 408 -23.15 12.25 -62.43
C VAL A 408 -22.20 12.79 -61.36
N GLU A 409 -22.10 14.12 -61.21
CA GLU A 409 -21.21 14.75 -60.24
C GLU A 409 -21.73 14.52 -58.80
N THR A 410 -23.03 14.66 -58.60
CA THR A 410 -23.71 14.40 -57.31
C THR A 410 -23.57 12.93 -56.91
N LEU A 411 -23.74 11.99 -57.84
CA LEU A 411 -23.53 10.56 -57.59
C LEU A 411 -22.09 10.23 -57.21
N ASN A 412 -21.10 10.81 -57.90
CA ASN A 412 -19.69 10.65 -57.53
C ASN A 412 -19.40 11.22 -56.13
N GLY A 413 -20.07 12.31 -55.75
CA GLY A 413 -20.03 12.87 -54.40
C GLY A 413 -20.55 11.89 -53.35
N ILE A 414 -21.72 11.28 -53.59
CA ILE A 414 -22.32 10.26 -52.71
C ILE A 414 -21.37 9.06 -52.54
N ILE A 415 -20.83 8.52 -53.64
CA ILE A 415 -19.89 7.39 -53.61
C ILE A 415 -18.66 7.73 -52.77
N LYS A 416 -18.04 8.89 -53.01
CA LYS A 416 -16.83 9.30 -52.30
C LYS A 416 -17.07 9.47 -50.79
N VAL A 417 -18.22 10.03 -50.40
CA VAL A 417 -18.60 10.16 -48.99
C VAL A 417 -18.86 8.77 -48.38
N GLY A 418 -19.55 7.88 -49.10
CA GLY A 418 -19.80 6.50 -48.69
C GLY A 418 -18.51 5.70 -48.50
N GLU A 419 -17.55 5.81 -49.42
CA GLU A 419 -16.22 5.18 -49.29
C GLU A 419 -15.51 5.63 -48.01
N ARG A 420 -15.51 6.94 -47.73
CA ARG A 420 -14.88 7.48 -46.52
C ARG A 420 -15.60 7.05 -45.24
N LEU A 421 -16.93 7.01 -45.24
CA LEU A 421 -17.73 6.48 -44.13
C LEU A 421 -17.44 4.99 -43.90
N GLY A 422 -17.24 4.22 -44.97
CA GLY A 422 -16.81 2.82 -44.90
C GLY A 422 -15.41 2.63 -44.33
N GLU A 423 -14.45 3.48 -44.69
CA GLU A 423 -13.11 3.49 -44.08
C GLU A 423 -13.16 3.77 -42.57
N LEU A 424 -14.14 4.56 -42.13
CA LEU A 424 -14.42 4.90 -40.74
C LEU A 424 -15.38 3.91 -40.06
N ASN A 425 -15.69 2.79 -40.73
CA ASN A 425 -16.53 1.70 -40.24
C ASN A 425 -17.99 2.10 -39.88
N ASP A 426 -18.54 3.12 -40.54
CA ASP A 426 -19.95 3.49 -40.43
C ASP A 426 -20.83 2.68 -41.40
N ILE A 427 -21.08 1.43 -41.04
CA ILE A 427 -21.80 0.46 -41.87
C ILE A 427 -23.21 0.96 -42.21
N SER A 428 -23.88 1.62 -41.26
CA SER A 428 -25.26 2.08 -41.47
C SER A 428 -25.40 3.10 -42.60
N SER A 429 -24.43 4.02 -42.73
CA SER A 429 -24.43 4.99 -43.82
C SER A 429 -23.90 4.41 -45.13
N VAL A 430 -23.04 3.38 -45.08
CA VAL A 430 -22.67 2.63 -46.29
C VAL A 430 -23.89 1.91 -46.87
N ASP A 431 -24.68 1.22 -46.04
CA ASP A 431 -25.91 0.54 -46.47
C ASP A 431 -26.93 1.54 -47.07
N GLU A 432 -27.02 2.75 -46.50
CA GLU A 432 -27.84 3.84 -47.05
C GLU A 432 -27.36 4.28 -48.43
N VAL A 433 -26.05 4.47 -48.60
CA VAL A 433 -25.44 4.82 -49.90
C VAL A 433 -25.71 3.72 -50.94
N GLU A 434 -25.50 2.45 -50.59
CA GLU A 434 -25.78 1.32 -51.49
C GLU A 434 -27.26 1.30 -51.92
N GLY A 435 -28.19 1.46 -50.98
CA GLY A 435 -29.62 1.52 -51.27
C GLY A 435 -30.00 2.69 -52.20
N ILE A 436 -29.35 3.85 -52.05
CA ILE A 436 -29.59 5.01 -52.92
C ILE A 436 -29.07 4.74 -54.35
N LEU A 437 -27.89 4.14 -54.48
CA LEU A 437 -27.30 3.80 -55.77
C LEU A 437 -28.14 2.74 -56.51
N ASP A 438 -28.62 1.72 -55.80
CA ASP A 438 -29.49 0.68 -56.38
C ASP A 438 -30.81 1.27 -56.89
N ASN A 439 -31.47 2.10 -56.08
CA ASN A 439 -32.72 2.79 -56.48
C ASN A 439 -32.50 3.66 -57.73
N TYR A 440 -31.38 4.38 -57.80
CA TYR A 440 -31.04 5.21 -58.96
C TYR A 440 -30.82 4.37 -60.23
N ILE A 441 -30.11 3.24 -60.11
CA ILE A 441 -29.86 2.32 -61.23
C ILE A 441 -31.20 1.76 -61.75
N GLU A 442 -32.08 1.30 -60.85
CA GLU A 442 -33.39 0.78 -61.22
C GLU A 442 -34.25 1.84 -61.93
N GLU A 443 -34.25 3.09 -61.46
CA GLU A 443 -34.98 4.18 -62.09
C GLU A 443 -34.44 4.49 -63.50
N GLN A 444 -33.11 4.52 -63.66
CA GLN A 444 -32.48 4.73 -64.97
C GLN A 444 -32.77 3.59 -65.95
N GLU A 445 -32.76 2.34 -65.50
CA GLU A 445 -33.12 1.18 -66.34
C GLU A 445 -34.61 1.23 -66.74
N SER A 446 -35.49 1.60 -65.81
CA SER A 446 -36.92 1.82 -66.07
C SER A 446 -37.14 2.95 -67.09
N GLN A 447 -36.44 4.07 -66.96
CA GLN A 447 -36.53 5.18 -67.93
C GLN A 447 -35.99 4.79 -69.31
N LYS A 448 -34.84 4.09 -69.39
CA LYS A 448 -34.32 3.55 -70.65
C LYS A 448 -35.33 2.60 -71.29
N GLY A 449 -35.92 1.69 -70.50
CA GLY A 449 -36.98 0.78 -70.95
C GLY A 449 -38.20 1.52 -71.51
N LYS A 450 -38.65 2.61 -70.86
CA LYS A 450 -39.74 3.46 -71.35
C LYS A 450 -39.37 4.19 -72.64
N VAL A 451 -38.16 4.73 -72.76
CA VAL A 451 -37.68 5.38 -73.99
C VAL A 451 -37.63 4.38 -75.14
N PHE A 452 -37.10 3.17 -74.93
CA PHE A 452 -37.12 2.11 -75.94
C PHE A 452 -38.53 1.67 -76.31
N ALA A 453 -39.46 1.61 -75.35
CA ALA A 453 -40.87 1.33 -75.63
C ALA A 453 -41.54 2.42 -76.47
N VAL A 454 -41.27 3.71 -76.19
CA VAL A 454 -41.78 4.85 -76.97
C VAL A 454 -41.17 4.86 -78.37
N ILE A 455 -39.85 4.65 -78.50
CA ILE A 455 -39.19 4.55 -79.81
C ILE A 455 -39.74 3.36 -80.59
N GLY A 456 -39.87 2.19 -79.97
CA GLY A 456 -40.46 1.00 -80.57
C GLY A 456 -41.90 1.22 -81.03
N PHE A 457 -42.71 1.89 -80.22
CA PHE A 457 -44.07 2.28 -80.58
C PHE A 457 -44.10 3.30 -81.73
N THR A 458 -43.17 4.25 -81.75
CA THR A 458 -43.05 5.25 -82.82
C THR A 458 -42.61 4.60 -84.13
N ILE A 459 -41.64 3.69 -84.09
CA ILE A 459 -41.21 2.88 -85.24
C ILE A 459 -42.36 2.02 -85.76
N PHE A 460 -43.11 1.39 -84.85
CA PHE A 460 -44.30 0.60 -85.20
C PHE A 460 -45.36 1.46 -85.90
N LEU A 461 -45.66 2.66 -85.40
CA LEU A 461 -46.56 3.62 -86.04
C LEU A 461 -46.07 4.08 -87.41
N LEU A 462 -44.77 4.32 -87.58
CA LEU A 462 -44.16 4.68 -88.87
C LEU A 462 -44.27 3.53 -89.89
N ILE A 463 -44.05 2.29 -89.47
CA ILE A 463 -44.21 1.10 -90.32
C ILE A 463 -45.68 0.90 -90.71
N ALA A 464 -46.61 1.03 -89.76
CA ALA A 464 -48.05 0.94 -90.02
C ALA A 464 -48.53 2.03 -91.01
N HIS A 465 -48.02 3.27 -90.85
CA HIS A 465 -48.31 4.37 -91.75
C HIS A 465 -47.73 4.13 -93.16
N TRP A 466 -46.50 3.61 -93.27
CA TRP A 466 -45.90 3.24 -94.55
C TRP A 466 -46.69 2.13 -95.27
N ILE A 467 -47.10 1.08 -94.55
CA ILE A 467 -47.94 0.00 -95.09
C ILE A 467 -49.27 0.57 -95.58
N TRP A 468 -49.92 1.44 -94.81
CA TRP A 468 -51.17 2.09 -95.22
C TRP A 468 -51.00 2.92 -96.50
N ARG A 469 -49.92 3.72 -96.57
CA ARG A 469 -49.60 4.56 -97.73
C ARG A 469 -49.20 3.77 -98.98
N SER A 470 -48.60 2.58 -98.80
CA SER A 470 -48.28 1.67 -99.91
C SER A 470 -49.51 0.92 -100.47
N ARG A 471 -50.63 0.92 -99.71
CA ARG A 471 -51.91 0.32 -100.11
C ARG A 471 -52.91 1.34 -100.66
N THR A 472 -52.68 2.62 -100.47
CA THR A 472 -53.43 3.66 -101.18
C THR A 472 -52.95 3.71 -102.63
N PRO A 473 -53.82 3.48 -103.63
CA PRO A 473 -53.44 3.63 -105.02
C PRO A 473 -52.94 5.06 -105.28
N PRO A 474 -51.95 5.24 -106.17
CA PRO A 474 -51.48 6.59 -106.50
C PRO A 474 -52.65 7.46 -106.95
N PRO A 475 -52.66 8.77 -106.59
CA PRO A 475 -53.68 9.68 -107.07
C PRO A 475 -53.69 9.66 -108.60
N VAL A 476 -54.89 9.69 -109.17
CA VAL A 476 -55.20 9.53 -110.61
C VAL A 476 -54.53 10.61 -111.48
N GLU A 477 -53.89 11.61 -110.88
CA GLU A 477 -53.15 12.69 -111.54
C GLU A 477 -51.68 12.33 -111.85
N ALA A 478 -51.15 11.19 -111.39
CA ALA A 478 -49.74 10.80 -111.61
C ALA A 478 -49.50 9.94 -112.87
N THR A 479 -50.47 9.87 -113.78
CA THR A 479 -50.33 9.24 -115.11
C THR A 479 -50.69 10.22 -116.24
N LEU A 480 -50.17 11.44 -116.17
CA LEU A 480 -50.05 12.39 -117.26
C LEU A 480 -48.75 13.19 -117.13
#